data_AF-A0A498L6I1-F1
#
_entry.id   AF-A0A498L6I1-F1
#
_cell.length_a   1.000
_cell.length_b   1.000
_cell.length_c   1.000
_cell.angle_alpha   90.00
_cell.angle_beta   90.00
_cell.angle_gamma   90.00
#
_symmetry.space_group_name_H-M   'P 1'
#
loop_
_entity.id
_entity.type
_entity.pdbx_description
1 polymer ?
#
loop_
_entity_poly.entity_id
_entity_poly.type
_entity_poly.pdbx_seq_one_letter_code
_entity_poly.pdbx_strand_id
1 'polypeptide(L)'
;MTRVRDGEVPIRDLSLRCGQVAVEVSLWRDEALVELSLGDHIEISCLRASLKPSPKLNSSSYSAVEKTVAEPVEVELTFIGVLEGDGGATVLLSDAYEEYTVLAAPALDIAADDLPIKLTLTHRNKTVQSIEPLGEMFEGMFEEV
;
A
#
# COMPACT_ATOMS: atom_id res chain seq x y z
N MET A 1 18.92 -19.83 33.94
CA MET A 1 19.57 -18.51 34.06
C MET A 1 20.39 -18.32 32.78
N THR A 2 19.89 -17.55 31.82
CA THR A 2 20.57 -17.34 30.53
C THR A 2 20.83 -15.86 30.42
N ARG A 3 22.07 -15.45 30.69
CA ARG A 3 22.55 -14.07 30.53
C ARG A 3 22.61 -13.77 29.04
N VAL A 4 21.67 -12.96 28.56
CA VAL A 4 21.84 -12.23 27.30
C VAL A 4 22.65 -10.98 27.68
N ARG A 5 23.80 -10.76 27.05
CA ARG A 5 24.53 -9.49 27.19
C ARG A 5 23.61 -8.38 26.70
N ASP A 6 23.47 -7.31 27.48
CA ASP A 6 22.62 -6.14 27.19
C ASP A 6 22.81 -5.64 25.76
N GLY A 7 21.95 -6.09 24.87
CA GLY A 7 21.75 -5.56 23.54
C GLY A 7 20.24 -5.39 23.39
N GLU A 8 19.80 -4.20 22.99
CA GLU A 8 18.40 -3.96 22.68
C GLU A 8 17.97 -4.93 21.59
N VAL A 9 16.99 -5.78 21.89
CA VAL A 9 16.42 -6.69 20.88
C VAL A 9 15.27 -5.93 20.23
N PRO A 10 15.37 -5.58 18.94
CA PRO A 10 14.29 -4.88 18.26
C PRO A 10 13.08 -5.81 18.18
N ILE A 11 11.91 -5.26 18.51
CA ILE A 11 10.62 -5.93 18.42
C ILE A 11 9.67 -4.97 17.70
N ARG A 12 8.99 -5.47 16.67
CA ARG A 12 8.01 -4.71 15.88
C ARG A 12 6.69 -5.46 15.86
N ASP A 13 5.67 -4.83 16.42
CA ASP A 13 4.30 -5.34 16.41
C ASP A 13 3.56 -4.85 15.16
N LEU A 14 2.94 -5.78 14.44
CA LEU A 14 2.21 -5.56 13.21
C LEU A 14 0.79 -6.10 13.34
N SER A 15 -0.17 -5.35 12.80
CA SER A 15 -1.52 -5.84 12.54
C SER A 15 -1.65 -6.07 11.04
N LEU A 16 -1.66 -7.34 10.64
CA LEU A 16 -1.73 -7.74 9.23
C LEU A 16 -3.16 -8.12 8.88
N ARG A 17 -3.60 -7.76 7.68
CA ARG A 17 -4.89 -8.19 7.13
C ARG A 17 -4.65 -9.26 6.09
N CYS A 18 -5.19 -10.46 6.32
CA CYS A 18 -5.23 -11.55 5.35
C CYS A 18 -6.70 -11.77 4.95
N GLY A 19 -7.10 -11.21 3.81
CA GLY A 19 -8.51 -11.18 3.40
C GLY A 19 -9.38 -10.43 4.43
N GLN A 20 -10.37 -11.11 5.00
CA GLN A 20 -11.23 -10.53 6.05
C GLN A 20 -10.69 -10.69 7.48
N VAL A 21 -9.57 -11.40 7.66
CA VAL A 21 -9.03 -11.72 8.98
C VAL A 21 -7.88 -10.77 9.33
N ALA A 22 -7.97 -10.13 10.49
CA ALA A 22 -6.86 -9.41 11.09
C ALA A 22 -6.05 -10.34 11.99
N VAL A 23 -4.72 -10.34 11.83
CA VAL A 23 -3.79 -11.17 12.59
C VAL A 23 -2.72 -10.27 13.19
N GLU A 24 -2.49 -10.42 14.49
CA GLU A 24 -1.39 -9.73 15.18
C GLU A 24 -0.11 -10.55 15.08
N VAL A 25 0.98 -9.91 14.67
CA VAL A 25 2.30 -10.52 14.53
C VAL A 25 3.34 -9.68 15.25
N SER A 26 4.18 -10.30 16.07
CA SER A 26 5.42 -9.68 16.58
C SER A 26 6.61 -10.19 15.78
N LEU A 27 7.32 -9.29 15.12
CA LEU A 27 8.63 -9.56 14.53
C LEU A 27 9.72 -9.19 15.53
N TRP A 28 10.77 -10.00 15.61
CA TRP A 28 11.88 -9.85 16.56
C TRP A 28 13.19 -9.79 15.78
N ARG A 29 14.25 -9.21 16.36
CA ARG A 29 15.60 -9.21 15.77
C ARG A 29 15.61 -8.65 14.34
N ASP A 30 16.23 -9.34 13.40
CA ASP A 30 16.44 -8.89 12.03
C ASP A 30 15.11 -8.74 11.28
N GLU A 31 14.11 -9.59 11.57
CA GLU A 31 12.78 -9.46 10.98
C GLU A 31 12.07 -8.16 11.39
N ALA A 32 12.33 -7.65 12.60
CA ALA A 32 11.74 -6.39 13.07
C ALA A 32 12.29 -5.15 12.32
N LEU A 33 13.48 -5.27 11.75
CA LEU A 33 14.20 -4.18 11.05
C LEU A 33 13.85 -4.09 9.57
N VAL A 34 13.06 -5.04 9.03
CA VAL A 34 12.60 -4.97 7.65
C VAL A 34 11.79 -3.69 7.45
N GLU A 35 12.18 -2.86 6.49
CA GLU A 35 11.43 -1.67 6.12
C GLU A 35 10.07 -2.13 5.61
N LEU A 36 8.96 -1.76 6.25
CA LEU A 36 7.60 -2.17 5.86
C LEU A 36 6.71 -0.94 5.91
N SER A 37 5.94 -0.71 4.85
CA SER A 37 4.97 0.37 4.72
C SER A 37 3.54 -0.17 4.75
N LEU A 38 2.59 0.66 5.16
CA LEU A 38 1.16 0.31 5.05
C LEU A 38 0.82 0.08 3.57
N GLY A 39 0.18 -1.05 3.27
CA GLY A 39 -0.12 -1.48 1.89
C GLY A 39 0.90 -2.47 1.30
N ASP A 40 2.03 -2.71 1.96
CA ASP A 40 2.97 -3.76 1.53
C ASP A 40 2.33 -5.14 1.66
N HIS A 41 2.41 -5.93 0.58
CA HIS A 41 2.10 -7.35 0.61
C HIS A 41 3.35 -8.11 1.04
N ILE A 42 3.22 -8.88 2.11
CA ILE A 42 4.33 -9.63 2.68
C ILE A 42 3.94 -11.07 2.90
N GLU A 43 4.91 -11.96 2.70
CA GLU A 43 4.84 -13.35 3.08
C GLU A 43 5.74 -13.57 4.29
N ILE A 44 5.17 -14.11 5.37
CA ILE A 44 5.91 -14.44 6.58
C ILE A 44 5.81 -15.93 6.85
N SER A 45 6.95 -16.60 6.89
CA SER A 45 7.04 -18.03 7.11
C SER A 45 7.50 -18.38 8.54
N CYS A 46 7.26 -19.64 8.95
CA CYS A 46 7.74 -20.21 10.21
C CYS A 46 7.36 -19.42 11.47
N LEU A 47 6.17 -18.80 11.46
CA LEU A 47 5.60 -18.11 12.61
C LEU A 47 5.20 -19.09 13.71
N ARG A 48 5.45 -18.69 14.97
CA ARG A 48 5.05 -19.46 16.13
C ARG A 48 3.82 -18.85 16.78
N ALA A 49 2.73 -19.61 16.83
CA ALA A 49 1.54 -19.22 17.56
C ALA A 49 1.80 -19.18 19.07
N SER A 50 1.45 -18.07 19.71
CA SER A 50 1.31 -18.02 21.17
C SER A 50 -0.03 -18.63 21.57
N LEU A 51 -0.02 -19.65 22.42
CA LEU A 51 -1.25 -20.18 23.00
C LEU A 51 -1.59 -19.36 24.25
N LYS A 52 -2.48 -18.37 24.06
CA LYS A 52 -3.11 -17.48 25.06
C LYS A 52 -2.23 -16.34 25.61
N PRO A 53 -2.81 -15.16 25.92
CA PRO A 53 -4.24 -14.83 25.85
C PRO A 53 -4.73 -14.27 24.50
N SER A 54 -3.85 -13.93 23.56
CA SER A 54 -4.21 -13.44 22.22
C SER A 54 -3.71 -14.40 21.12
N PRO A 55 -4.38 -14.48 19.95
CA PRO A 55 -3.92 -15.23 18.78
C PRO A 55 -2.75 -14.51 18.07
N LYS A 56 -1.77 -14.06 18.86
CA LYS A 56 -0.60 -13.34 18.38
C LYS A 56 0.44 -14.34 17.89
N LEU A 57 0.90 -14.13 16.67
CA LEU A 57 1.99 -14.90 16.08
C LEU A 57 3.31 -14.20 16.40
N ASN A 58 4.33 -14.97 16.76
CA ASN A 58 5.67 -14.43 17.03
C ASN A 58 6.65 -14.96 15.99
N SER A 59 7.59 -14.11 15.57
CA SER A 59 8.73 -14.58 14.79
C SER A 59 9.55 -15.55 15.63
N SER A 60 10.10 -16.55 14.96
CA SER A 60 11.01 -17.53 15.52
C SER A 60 12.40 -17.33 14.90
N SER A 61 13.41 -18.04 15.40
CA SER A 61 14.76 -17.99 14.79
C SER A 61 14.81 -18.50 13.33
N TYR A 62 13.72 -19.03 12.80
CA TYR A 62 13.61 -19.51 11.41
C TYR A 62 12.57 -18.73 10.60
N SER A 63 12.04 -17.64 11.15
CA SER A 63 11.10 -16.80 10.42
C SER A 63 11.81 -16.05 9.31
N ALA A 64 11.22 -16.06 8.12
CA ALA A 64 11.62 -15.20 7.02
C ALA A 64 10.45 -14.28 6.67
N VAL A 65 10.77 -13.00 6.42
CA VAL A 65 9.83 -11.99 5.95
C VAL A 65 10.24 -11.62 4.54
N GLU A 66 9.43 -11.99 3.56
CA GLU A 66 9.65 -11.65 2.16
C GLU A 66 8.60 -10.63 1.73
N LYS A 67 9.05 -9.54 1.11
CA LYS A 67 8.13 -8.63 0.45
C LYS A 67 7.69 -9.25 -0.86
N THR A 68 6.40 -9.49 -1.02
CA THR A 68 5.84 -9.81 -2.32
C THR A 68 5.86 -8.52 -3.12
N VAL A 69 6.90 -8.38 -3.94
CA VAL A 69 7.01 -7.33 -4.93
C VAL A 69 5.98 -7.63 -6.02
N ALA A 70 4.76 -7.11 -5.86
CA ALA A 70 3.82 -7.07 -6.95
C ALA A 70 4.46 -6.30 -8.11
N GLU A 71 4.48 -6.90 -9.29
CA GLU A 71 4.91 -6.20 -10.50
C GLU A 71 4.01 -4.99 -10.72
N PRO A 72 4.55 -3.87 -11.24
CA PRO A 72 3.74 -2.72 -11.59
C PRO A 72 2.69 -3.14 -12.64
N VAL A 73 1.43 -2.89 -12.33
CA VAL A 73 0.31 -3.17 -13.23
C VAL A 73 -0.16 -1.85 -13.81
N GLU A 74 -0.21 -1.78 -15.14
CA GLU A 74 -0.82 -0.67 -15.87
C GLU A 74 -2.30 -0.97 -16.09
N VAL A 75 -3.16 -0.06 -15.64
CA VAL A 75 -4.61 -0.22 -15.72
C VAL A 75 -5.25 1.11 -16.11
N GLU A 76 -6.22 1.06 -17.01
CA GLU A 76 -7.10 2.17 -17.34
C GLU A 76 -8.31 2.14 -16.40
N LEU A 77 -8.46 3.14 -15.53
CA LEU A 77 -9.57 3.24 -14.57
C LEU A 77 -10.32 4.57 -14.72
N THR A 78 -11.61 4.54 -14.42
CA THR A 78 -12.43 5.74 -14.28
C THR A 78 -12.49 6.11 -12.80
N PHE A 79 -12.09 7.32 -12.45
CA PHE A 79 -12.15 7.84 -11.09
C PHE A 79 -13.36 8.73 -10.91
N ILE A 80 -14.09 8.51 -9.83
CA ILE A 80 -15.32 9.21 -9.46
C ILE A 80 -15.17 10.07 -8.21
N GLY A 81 -14.02 10.00 -7.54
CA GLY A 81 -13.74 10.72 -6.31
C GLY A 81 -12.25 10.96 -6.11
N VAL A 82 -11.91 12.11 -5.56
CA VAL A 82 -10.58 12.44 -5.07
C VAL A 82 -10.71 12.86 -3.60
N LEU A 83 -9.88 12.27 -2.74
CA LEU A 83 -9.78 12.64 -1.33
C LEU A 83 -8.34 13.01 -1.01
N GLU A 84 -8.16 14.05 -0.20
CA GLU A 84 -6.86 14.37 0.37
C GLU A 84 -6.64 13.51 1.62
N GLY A 85 -5.64 12.65 1.57
CA GLY A 85 -5.23 11.78 2.66
C GLY A 85 -4.25 12.46 3.61
N ASP A 86 -4.13 11.91 4.82
CA ASP A 86 -3.21 12.41 5.83
C ASP A 86 -1.75 12.41 5.31
N GLY A 87 -1.07 13.56 5.43
CA GLY A 87 0.34 13.70 5.04
C GLY A 87 0.58 14.06 3.57
N GLY A 88 -0.42 14.59 2.85
CA GLY A 88 -0.25 15.08 1.47
C GLY A 88 -0.30 13.97 0.41
N ALA A 89 -0.84 12.81 0.78
CA ALA A 89 -1.16 11.75 -0.16
C ALA A 89 -2.54 12.02 -0.78
N THR A 90 -2.70 11.82 -2.09
CA THR A 90 -4.00 11.93 -2.75
C THR A 90 -4.59 10.53 -2.91
N VAL A 91 -5.84 10.32 -2.50
CA VAL A 91 -6.57 9.06 -2.67
C VAL A 91 -7.57 9.21 -3.80
N LEU A 92 -7.46 8.37 -4.82
CA LEU A 92 -8.37 8.33 -5.96
C LEU A 92 -9.34 7.16 -5.79
N LEU A 93 -10.64 7.41 -5.95
CA LEU A 93 -11.71 6.41 -5.86
C LEU A 93 -12.19 6.01 -7.26
N SER A 94 -12.00 4.75 -7.63
CA SER A 94 -12.48 4.23 -8.92
C SER A 94 -14.00 4.05 -8.95
N ASP A 95 -14.57 3.94 -10.15
CA ASP A 95 -15.96 3.58 -10.40
C ASP A 95 -16.36 2.21 -9.84
N ALA A 96 -15.38 1.33 -9.62
CA ALA A 96 -15.52 0.06 -8.92
C ALA A 96 -15.44 0.18 -7.38
N TYR A 97 -15.41 1.40 -6.83
CA TYR A 97 -15.23 1.70 -5.41
C TYR A 97 -13.90 1.19 -4.82
N GLU A 98 -12.84 1.18 -5.62
CA GLU A 98 -11.49 0.85 -5.15
C GLU A 98 -10.67 2.12 -4.92
N GLU A 99 -9.96 2.16 -3.80
CA GLU A 99 -9.12 3.29 -3.40
C GLU A 99 -7.67 3.08 -3.87
N TYR A 100 -7.11 4.11 -4.50
CA TYR A 100 -5.74 4.16 -4.99
C TYR A 100 -4.99 5.31 -4.33
N THR A 101 -3.84 5.02 -3.73
CA THR A 101 -3.04 6.02 -3.00
C THR A 101 -1.92 6.56 -3.89
N VAL A 102 -1.87 7.88 -4.03
CA VAL A 102 -0.82 8.62 -4.72
C VAL A 102 0.07 9.27 -3.65
N LEU A 103 1.28 8.75 -3.48
CA LEU A 103 2.25 9.29 -2.53
C LEU A 103 2.98 10.49 -3.16
N ALA A 104 2.57 11.71 -2.79
CA ALA A 104 3.25 12.99 -3.04
C ALA A 104 3.96 13.14 -4.42
N ALA A 105 3.14 13.47 -5.42
CA ALA A 105 3.46 14.08 -6.73
C ALA A 105 4.22 13.22 -7.77
N PRO A 106 3.88 13.33 -9.07
CA PRO A 106 3.75 14.59 -9.81
C PRO A 106 2.37 15.22 -9.66
N ALA A 107 2.33 16.55 -9.74
CA ALA A 107 1.15 17.40 -9.60
C ALA A 107 0.02 16.99 -10.56
N LEU A 108 -0.80 16.03 -10.13
CA LEU A 108 -2.07 15.75 -10.77
C LEU A 108 -3.10 16.63 -10.08
N ASP A 109 -3.24 17.84 -10.61
CA ASP A 109 -4.19 18.85 -10.16
C ASP A 109 -5.58 18.45 -10.68
N ILE A 110 -6.13 17.36 -10.14
CA ILE A 110 -7.48 16.90 -10.46
C ILE A 110 -8.42 17.65 -9.52
N ALA A 111 -9.15 18.62 -10.05
CA ALA A 111 -10.22 19.26 -9.31
C ALA A 111 -11.42 18.30 -9.19
N ALA A 112 -12.26 18.51 -8.18
CA ALA A 112 -13.52 17.78 -8.07
C ALA A 112 -14.43 17.99 -9.30
N ASP A 113 -14.23 19.09 -10.03
CA ASP A 113 -14.97 19.43 -11.25
C ASP A 113 -14.54 18.59 -12.47
N ASP A 114 -13.36 17.95 -12.43
CA ASP A 114 -12.86 17.09 -13.51
C ASP A 114 -13.41 15.65 -13.41
N LEU A 115 -14.17 15.35 -12.36
CA LEU A 115 -14.74 14.03 -12.13
C LEU A 115 -16.09 13.86 -12.85
N PRO A 116 -16.38 12.69 -13.45
CA PRO A 116 -15.52 11.50 -13.51
C PRO A 116 -14.46 11.58 -14.62
N ILE A 117 -13.22 11.18 -14.30
CA ILE A 117 -12.08 11.21 -15.24
C ILE A 117 -11.55 9.81 -15.54
N LYS A 118 -11.11 9.56 -16.78
CA LYS A 118 -10.41 8.33 -17.17
C LYS A 118 -8.91 8.54 -17.16
N LEU A 119 -8.19 7.69 -16.45
CA LEU A 119 -6.74 7.78 -16.30
C LEU A 119 -6.11 6.41 -16.52
N THR A 120 -4.97 6.41 -17.21
CA THR A 120 -4.07 5.24 -17.22
C THR A 120 -3.13 5.39 -16.06
N LEU A 121 -3.09 4.41 -15.18
CA LEU A 121 -2.18 4.42 -14.04
C LEU A 121 -1.36 3.15 -13.96
N THR A 122 -0.08 3.34 -13.70
CA THR A 122 0.80 2.26 -13.27
C THR A 122 0.76 2.23 -11.76
N HIS A 123 0.16 1.19 -11.18
CA HIS A 123 0.11 1.00 -9.73
C HIS A 123 0.80 -0.28 -9.30
N ARG A 124 1.28 -0.25 -8.06
CA ARG A 124 1.77 -1.42 -7.35
C ARG A 124 1.01 -1.51 -6.04
N ASN A 125 0.20 -2.56 -5.87
CA ASN A 125 -0.66 -2.75 -4.70
C ASN A 125 -1.54 -1.52 -4.37
N LYS A 126 -2.19 -0.95 -5.39
CA LYS A 126 -3.01 0.27 -5.28
C LYS A 126 -2.24 1.53 -4.86
N THR A 127 -0.92 1.46 -4.66
CA THR A 127 -0.05 2.64 -4.61
C THR A 127 0.35 3.02 -6.03
N VAL A 128 0.01 4.23 -6.43
CA VAL A 128 0.24 4.71 -7.79
C VAL A 128 1.70 5.16 -7.94
N GLN A 129 2.36 4.69 -9.00
CA GLN A 129 3.74 5.04 -9.34
C GLN A 129 3.82 6.03 -10.50
N SER A 130 2.90 5.92 -11.46
CA SER A 130 2.77 6.83 -12.59
C SER A 130 1.32 6.99 -12.96
N ILE A 131 0.93 8.19 -13.39
CA ILE A 131 -0.39 8.50 -13.91
C ILE A 131 -0.20 9.23 -15.22
N GLU A 132 -0.85 8.74 -16.26
CA GLU A 132 -0.97 9.41 -17.54
C GLU A 132 -2.44 9.81 -17.73
N PRO A 133 -2.74 11.11 -17.90
CA PRO A 133 -4.07 11.50 -18.34
C PRO A 133 -4.30 10.91 -19.72
N LEU A 134 -5.42 10.21 -19.90
CA LEU A 134 -5.87 9.89 -21.26
C LEU A 134 -6.20 11.23 -21.89
N GLY A 135 -5.29 11.72 -22.73
CA GLY A 135 -5.53 12.90 -23.54
C GLY A 135 -6.76 12.62 -24.39
N GLU A 136 -7.90 13.17 -23.99
CA GLU A 136 -8.92 13.51 -24.95
C GLU A 136 -8.30 14.57 -25.86
N MET A 137 -7.70 14.11 -26.97
CA MET A 137 -7.54 14.93 -28.16
C MET A 137 -8.94 15.21 -28.72
N PHE A 138 -9.73 16.03 -28.02
CA PHE A 138 -10.78 16.82 -28.63
C PHE A 138 -10.14 18.11 -29.18
N GLU A 139 -9.21 18.00 -30.12
CA GLU A 139 -8.96 19.08 -31.09
C GLU A 139 -9.92 18.90 -32.27
N GLY A 140 -11.21 19.02 -31.95
CA GLY A 140 -12.25 19.29 -32.93
C GLY A 140 -12.90 20.61 -32.54
N MET A 141 -12.21 21.73 -32.77
CA MET A 141 -12.77 23.08 -32.97
C MET A 141 -11.62 24.13 -33.00
N PHE A 142 -10.90 24.19 -34.13
CA PHE A 142 -10.44 25.48 -34.64
C PHE A 142 -11.30 25.81 -35.86
N GLU A 143 -12.55 26.16 -35.59
CA GLU A 143 -13.33 27.00 -36.49
C GLU A 143 -13.64 28.26 -35.68
N GLU A 144 -13.01 29.39 -36.01
CA GLU A 144 -13.67 30.69 -36.01
C GLU A 144 -12.82 31.70 -36.82
N VAL A 145 -13.40 32.03 -37.99
CA VAL A 145 -13.47 33.32 -38.71
C VAL A 145 -12.18 34.03 -39.16
#